data_AF-T1AFS7-F1
#
_entry.id   AF-T1AFS7-F1
#
_cell.length_a   1.000
_cell.length_b   1.000
_cell.length_c   1.000
_cell.angle_alpha   90.00
_cell.angle_beta   90.00
_cell.angle_gamma   90.00
#
_symmetry.space_group_name_H-M   'P 1'
#
loop_
_entity.id
_entity.type
_entity.pdbx_description
1 polymer ?
#
loop_
_entity_poly.entity_id
_entity_poly.type
_entity_poly.pdbx_seq_one_letter_code
_entity_poly.pdbx_strand_id
1 'polypeptide(L)'
;MGNGVLTVSYIAAAILFILSLGGLSRQETARRGNFYGATGMALAVGATLLSGQVGNLGWLIPAILVGAVVGWMLAVRVEMTQMPELVAILHSFVGLAATLVGYASTLDAHTVFKGAELSVHRTEIFVGVFIGALTFTGSLVAFGKLRGSISGKPLALPGRHLLNL
;
A
#
# COMPACT_ATOMS: atom_id res chain seq x y z
N MET A 1 -17.63 -8.59 -15.44
CA MET A 1 -18.15 -9.44 -14.34
C MET A 1 -19.40 -8.79 -13.77
N GLY A 2 -20.39 -9.53 -13.24
CA GLY A 2 -21.57 -8.90 -12.62
C GLY A 2 -21.20 -8.18 -11.30
N ASN A 3 -21.84 -7.04 -11.00
CA ASN A 3 -21.55 -6.24 -9.79
C ASN A 3 -21.65 -7.06 -8.50
N GLY A 4 -22.63 -7.96 -8.38
CA GLY A 4 -22.75 -8.83 -7.22
C GLY A 4 -21.56 -9.77 -7.02
N VAL A 5 -21.01 -10.33 -8.11
CA VAL A 5 -19.83 -11.20 -8.06
C VAL A 5 -18.59 -10.40 -7.68
N LEU A 6 -18.47 -9.16 -8.15
CA LEU A 6 -17.40 -8.23 -7.74
C LEU A 6 -17.43 -7.97 -6.23
N THR A 7 -18.60 -7.57 -5.70
CA THR A 7 -18.78 -7.27 -4.28
C THR A 7 -18.49 -8.49 -3.41
N VAL A 8 -19.00 -9.67 -3.78
CA VAL A 8 -18.73 -10.93 -3.05
C VAL A 8 -17.24 -11.28 -3.09
N SER A 9 -16.56 -11.05 -4.21
CA SER A 9 -15.11 -11.28 -4.33
C SER A 9 -14.32 -10.36 -3.39
N TYR A 10 -14.69 -9.09 -3.27
CA TYR A 10 -14.06 -8.16 -2.33
C TYR A 10 -14.32 -8.53 -0.85
N ILE A 11 -15.54 -8.96 -0.52
CA ILE A 11 -15.85 -9.44 0.84
C ILE A 11 -15.04 -10.70 1.15
N ALA A 12 -14.97 -11.66 0.22
CA ALA A 12 -14.17 -12.86 0.38
C ALA A 12 -12.67 -12.54 0.55
N ALA A 13 -12.13 -11.61 -0.24
CA ALA A 13 -10.75 -11.14 -0.10
C ALA A 13 -10.51 -10.49 1.28
N ALA A 14 -11.44 -9.66 1.76
CA ALA A 14 -11.35 -9.05 3.09
C ALA A 14 -11.31 -10.10 4.22
N ILE A 15 -12.17 -11.13 4.14
CA ILE A 15 -12.16 -12.26 5.09
C ILE A 15 -10.81 -12.97 5.05
N LEU A 16 -10.25 -13.24 3.86
CA LEU A 16 -8.94 -13.88 3.72
C LEU A 16 -7.81 -13.03 4.35
N PHE A 17 -7.85 -11.71 4.21
CA PHE A 17 -6.88 -10.83 4.88
C PHE A 17 -7.01 -10.85 6.41
N ILE A 18 -8.21 -10.90 6.95
CA ILE A 18 -8.44 -11.05 8.40
C ILE A 18 -7.88 -12.39 8.89
N LEU A 19 -8.17 -13.49 8.17
CA LEU A 19 -7.63 -14.82 8.49
C LEU A 19 -6.10 -14.88 8.34
N SER A 20 -5.53 -14.13 7.39
CA SER A 20 -4.09 -13.99 7.22
C SER A 20 -3.43 -13.40 8.46
N LEU A 21 -3.94 -12.26 8.95
CA LEU A 21 -3.42 -11.60 10.16
C LEU A 21 -3.58 -12.46 11.42
N GLY A 22 -4.74 -13.12 11.56
CA GLY A 22 -4.98 -14.08 12.65
C GLY A 22 -4.01 -15.27 12.59
N GLY A 23 -3.77 -15.81 11.39
CA GLY A 23 -2.87 -16.94 11.17
C GLY A 23 -1.39 -16.61 11.40
N LEU A 24 -0.95 -15.39 11.05
CA LEU A 24 0.43 -14.93 11.26
C LEU A 24 0.76 -14.69 12.74
N SER A 25 -0.25 -14.49 13.59
CA SER A 25 -0.07 -14.26 15.02
C SER A 25 0.34 -15.52 15.82
N ARG A 26 0.32 -16.72 15.22
CA ARG A 26 0.77 -17.98 15.86
C ARG A 26 1.71 -18.75 14.93
N GLN A 27 2.82 -19.23 15.48
CA GLN A 27 3.85 -19.96 14.71
C GLN A 27 3.30 -21.20 14.00
N GLU A 28 2.44 -21.96 14.67
CA GLU A 28 1.80 -23.17 14.13
C GLU A 28 0.94 -22.90 12.88
N THR A 29 0.31 -21.73 12.81
CA THR A 29 -0.59 -21.35 11.71
C THR A 29 0.04 -20.38 10.71
N ALA A 30 1.27 -19.91 10.94
CA ALA A 30 1.89 -18.83 10.17
C ALA A 30 1.94 -19.12 8.67
N ARG A 31 2.26 -20.36 8.27
CA ARG A 31 2.26 -20.78 6.85
C ARG A 31 0.88 -20.66 6.21
N ARG A 32 -0.17 -21.09 6.93
CA ARG A 32 -1.56 -20.96 6.46
C ARG A 32 -1.99 -19.49 6.40
N GLY A 33 -1.60 -18.70 7.40
CA GLY A 33 -1.83 -17.25 7.41
C GLY A 33 -1.27 -16.59 6.15
N ASN A 34 -0.01 -16.84 5.82
CA ASN A 34 0.61 -16.31 4.61
C ASN A 34 -0.11 -16.74 3.32
N PHE A 35 -0.57 -18.00 3.24
CA PHE A 35 -1.34 -18.48 2.09
C PHE A 35 -2.69 -17.77 1.93
N TYR A 36 -3.40 -17.49 3.03
CA TYR A 36 -4.64 -16.71 2.99
C TYR A 36 -4.39 -15.29 2.47
N GLY A 37 -3.30 -14.64 2.91
CA GLY A 37 -2.93 -13.31 2.44
C GLY A 37 -2.61 -13.28 0.94
N ALA A 38 -1.81 -14.24 0.46
CA ALA A 38 -1.48 -14.36 -0.96
C ALA A 38 -2.73 -14.61 -1.83
N THR A 39 -3.61 -15.51 -1.38
CA THR A 39 -4.86 -15.82 -2.08
C THR A 39 -5.82 -14.63 -2.07
N GLY A 40 -5.95 -13.92 -0.95
CA GLY A 40 -6.78 -12.72 -0.82
C GLY A 40 -6.33 -11.61 -1.77
N MET A 41 -5.01 -11.36 -1.88
CA MET A 41 -4.46 -10.40 -2.82
C MET A 41 -4.70 -10.80 -4.28
N ALA A 42 -4.46 -12.07 -4.63
CA ALA A 42 -4.72 -12.57 -5.98
C ALA A 42 -6.21 -12.43 -6.37
N LEU A 43 -7.12 -12.75 -5.44
CA LEU A 43 -8.57 -12.60 -5.63
C LEU A 43 -8.96 -11.13 -5.83
N ALA A 44 -8.48 -10.23 -4.97
CA ALA A 44 -8.81 -8.80 -5.06
C ALA A 44 -8.34 -8.18 -6.38
N VAL A 45 -7.06 -8.38 -6.75
CA VAL A 45 -6.50 -7.87 -8.01
C VAL A 45 -7.20 -8.50 -9.21
N GLY A 46 -7.39 -9.81 -9.19
CA GLY A 46 -8.07 -10.54 -10.28
C GLY A 46 -9.52 -10.06 -10.48
N ALA A 47 -10.28 -9.90 -9.39
CA ALA A 47 -11.65 -9.40 -9.45
C ALA A 47 -11.71 -7.97 -10.02
N THR A 48 -10.81 -7.08 -9.61
CA THR A 48 -10.73 -5.72 -10.15
C THR A 48 -10.40 -5.73 -11.65
N LEU A 49 -9.42 -6.52 -12.08
CA LEU A 49 -9.04 -6.61 -13.50
C LEU A 49 -10.16 -7.18 -14.37
N LEU A 50 -10.94 -8.14 -13.86
CA LEU A 50 -12.07 -8.77 -14.57
C LEU A 50 -13.40 -8.02 -14.44
N SER A 51 -13.43 -6.92 -13.68
CA SER A 51 -14.63 -6.11 -13.42
C SER A 51 -15.21 -5.52 -14.72
N GLY A 52 -14.35 -5.20 -15.69
CA GLY A 52 -14.70 -4.41 -16.87
C GLY A 52 -14.75 -2.89 -16.63
N GLN A 53 -14.44 -2.45 -15.39
CA GLN A 53 -14.37 -1.04 -15.01
C GLN A 53 -12.96 -0.45 -15.19
N VAL A 54 -11.98 -1.30 -15.47
CA VAL A 54 -10.58 -0.93 -15.62
C VAL A 54 -10.28 -0.63 -17.09
N GLY A 55 -9.99 0.64 -17.39
CA GLY A 55 -9.50 1.08 -18.69
C GLY A 55 -7.99 0.88 -18.86
N ASN A 56 -7.48 1.11 -20.08
CA ASN A 56 -6.04 1.18 -20.38
C ASN A 56 -5.21 -0.04 -19.91
N LEU A 57 -5.76 -1.25 -20.06
CA LEU A 57 -5.09 -2.52 -19.73
C LEU A 57 -3.70 -2.64 -20.38
N GLY A 58 -3.49 -2.07 -21.56
CA GLY A 58 -2.21 -2.05 -22.26
C GLY A 58 -1.07 -1.36 -21.49
N TRP A 59 -1.38 -0.35 -20.68
CA TRP A 59 -0.39 0.31 -19.80
C TRP A 59 -0.39 -0.28 -18.39
N LEU A 60 -1.57 -0.66 -17.89
CA LEU A 60 -1.72 -1.19 -16.54
C LEU A 60 -0.99 -2.52 -16.34
N ILE A 61 -1.16 -3.47 -17.26
CA ILE A 61 -0.58 -4.82 -17.10
C ILE A 61 0.96 -4.76 -17.07
N PRO A 62 1.65 -4.06 -18.00
CA PRO A 62 3.10 -3.89 -17.89
C PRO A 62 3.54 -3.21 -16.59
N ALA A 63 2.83 -2.19 -16.13
CA ALA A 63 3.18 -1.50 -14.88
C ALA A 63 3.08 -2.44 -13.66
N ILE A 64 2.01 -3.24 -13.57
CA ILE A 64 1.85 -4.26 -12.52
C ILE A 64 2.97 -5.29 -12.60
N LEU A 65 3.29 -5.79 -13.81
CA LEU A 65 4.34 -6.78 -14.00
C LEU A 65 5.71 -6.26 -13.59
N VAL A 66 6.06 -5.03 -13.98
CA VAL A 66 7.33 -4.40 -13.58
C VAL A 66 7.41 -4.29 -12.06
N GLY A 67 6.36 -3.79 -11.40
CA GLY A 67 6.31 -3.69 -9.95
C GLY A 67 6.44 -5.06 -9.25
N ALA A 68 5.70 -6.07 -9.73
CA ALA A 68 5.73 -7.42 -9.20
C ALA A 68 7.10 -8.08 -9.37
N VAL A 69 7.73 -7.94 -10.54
CA VAL A 69 9.05 -8.51 -10.83
C VAL A 69 10.14 -7.85 -9.99
N VAL A 70 10.15 -6.52 -9.92
CA VAL A 70 11.13 -5.79 -9.10
C VAL A 70 10.95 -6.14 -7.63
N GLY A 71 9.71 -6.16 -7.12
CA GLY A 71 9.41 -6.54 -5.74
C GLY A 71 9.86 -7.98 -5.43
N TRP A 72 9.57 -8.93 -6.32
CA TRP A 72 10.00 -10.32 -6.19
C TRP A 72 11.53 -10.44 -6.18
N MET A 73 12.21 -9.78 -7.13
CA MET A 73 13.67 -9.82 -7.22
C MET A 73 14.34 -9.27 -5.95
N LEU A 74 13.84 -8.16 -5.41
CA LEU A 74 14.36 -7.59 -4.16
C LEU A 74 14.09 -8.52 -2.97
N ALA A 75 12.88 -9.08 -2.86
CA ALA A 75 12.51 -9.96 -1.75
C ALA A 75 13.35 -11.25 -1.69
N VAL A 76 13.75 -11.81 -2.84
CA VAL A 76 14.53 -13.06 -2.88
C VAL A 76 16.04 -12.82 -2.66
N ARG A 77 16.54 -11.62 -2.98
CA ARG A 77 17.99 -11.32 -2.95
C ARG A 77 18.51 -10.74 -1.64
N VAL A 78 17.63 -10.20 -0.80
CA VAL A 78 18.02 -9.53 0.45
C VAL A 78 18.33 -10.55 1.55
N GLU A 79 19.37 -10.31 2.32
CA GLU A 79 19.74 -11.15 3.46
C GLU A 79 18.76 -10.99 4.62
N MET A 80 18.58 -12.04 5.43
CA MET A 80 17.65 -11.99 6.58
C MET A 80 18.01 -10.91 7.63
N THR A 81 19.29 -10.51 7.68
CA THR A 81 19.81 -9.42 8.51
C THR A 81 19.34 -8.03 8.05
N GLN A 82 19.03 -7.89 6.76
CA GLN A 82 18.60 -6.67 6.08
C GLN A 82 17.07 -6.59 5.92
N MET A 83 16.32 -7.54 6.49
CA MET A 83 14.86 -7.51 6.45
C MET A 83 14.25 -6.20 6.98
N PRO A 84 14.77 -5.56 8.05
CA PRO A 84 14.24 -4.28 8.52
C PRO A 84 14.32 -3.16 7.48
N GLU A 85 15.43 -3.06 6.73
CA GLU A 85 15.57 -2.03 5.69
C GLU A 85 14.70 -2.32 4.48
N LEU A 86 14.59 -3.58 4.06
CA LEU A 86 13.71 -3.98 2.97
C LEU A 86 12.24 -3.66 3.30
N VAL A 87 11.80 -3.97 4.52
CA VAL A 87 10.44 -3.65 4.96
C VAL A 87 10.21 -2.13 4.97
N ALA A 88 11.18 -1.35 5.43
CA ALA A 88 11.09 0.11 5.40
C ALA A 88 10.93 0.64 3.97
N ILE A 89 11.78 0.25 3.03
CA ILE A 89 11.67 0.75 1.65
C ILE A 89 10.39 0.28 0.96
N LEU A 90 9.94 -0.96 1.20
CA LEU A 90 8.67 -1.46 0.66
C LEU A 90 7.46 -0.67 1.19
N HIS A 91 7.49 -0.28 2.47
CA HIS A 91 6.43 0.55 3.06
C HIS A 91 6.41 1.98 2.49
N SER A 92 7.55 2.49 2.02
CA SER A 92 7.60 3.77 1.31
C SER A 92 6.75 3.75 0.02
N PHE A 93 6.78 2.64 -0.73
CA PHE A 93 5.97 2.50 -1.94
C PHE A 93 4.46 2.46 -1.66
N VAL A 94 4.05 1.92 -0.50
CA VAL A 94 2.63 1.97 -0.06
C VAL A 94 2.21 3.42 0.18
N GLY A 95 3.04 4.21 0.87
CA GLY A 95 2.79 5.64 1.08
C GLY A 95 2.70 6.42 -0.23
N LEU A 96 3.65 6.18 -1.15
CA LEU A 96 3.66 6.82 -2.47
C LEU A 96 2.45 6.41 -3.33
N ALA A 97 2.03 5.15 -3.28
CA ALA A 97 0.82 4.71 -3.98
C ALA A 97 -0.42 5.44 -3.44
N ALA A 98 -0.55 5.57 -2.12
CA ALA A 98 -1.66 6.30 -1.50
C ALA A 98 -1.69 7.78 -1.89
N THR A 99 -0.53 8.45 -1.94
CA THR A 99 -0.47 9.86 -2.37
C THR A 99 -0.83 10.02 -3.84
N LEU A 100 -0.28 9.17 -4.72
CA LEU A 100 -0.56 9.23 -6.16
C LEU A 100 -2.02 8.90 -6.47
N VAL A 101 -2.63 7.94 -5.78
CA VAL A 101 -4.07 7.64 -5.91
C VAL A 101 -4.91 8.83 -5.45
N GLY A 102 -4.55 9.47 -4.33
CA GLY A 102 -5.24 10.68 -3.87
C GLY A 102 -5.18 11.82 -4.89
N TYR A 103 -4.00 12.10 -5.45
CA TYR A 103 -3.84 13.10 -6.52
C TYR A 103 -4.63 12.71 -7.78
N ALA A 104 -4.53 11.47 -8.24
CA ALA A 104 -5.29 10.98 -9.39
C ALA A 104 -6.80 11.16 -9.18
N SER A 105 -7.30 10.88 -7.97
CA SER A 105 -8.70 11.07 -7.62
C SER A 105 -9.14 12.54 -7.63
N THR A 106 -8.27 13.49 -7.25
CA THR A 106 -8.60 14.93 -7.37
C THR A 106 -8.64 15.43 -8.81
N LEU A 107 -7.86 14.80 -9.69
CA LEU A 107 -7.75 15.16 -11.09
C LEU A 107 -8.79 14.46 -11.97
N ASP A 108 -9.54 13.51 -11.41
CA ASP A 108 -10.60 12.82 -12.13
C ASP A 108 -11.74 13.79 -12.46
N ALA A 109 -11.88 14.09 -13.76
CA ALA A 109 -12.91 14.98 -14.28
C ALA A 109 -14.24 14.25 -14.54
N HIS A 110 -14.28 12.92 -14.45
CA HIS A 110 -15.45 12.13 -14.79
C HIS A 110 -16.43 11.98 -13.62
N THR A 111 -15.94 12.10 -12.38
CA THR A 111 -16.76 11.91 -11.18
C THR A 111 -17.09 13.27 -10.53
N VAL A 112 -18.37 13.64 -10.52
CA VAL A 112 -18.83 14.91 -9.93
C VAL A 112 -19.58 14.67 -8.64
N PHE A 113 -18.91 14.90 -7.51
CA PHE A 113 -19.52 14.83 -6.18
C PHE A 113 -20.23 16.14 -5.81
N LYS A 114 -21.34 16.04 -5.06
CA LYS A 114 -22.11 17.21 -4.59
C LYS A 114 -22.46 17.09 -3.10
N GLY A 115 -22.63 18.23 -2.43
CA GLY A 115 -23.07 18.28 -1.04
C GLY A 115 -22.16 17.50 -0.09
N ALA A 116 -22.75 16.60 0.70
CA ALA A 116 -22.03 15.81 1.69
C ALA A 116 -20.97 14.87 1.07
N GLU A 117 -21.24 14.29 -0.11
CA GLU A 117 -20.30 13.38 -0.78
C GLU A 117 -19.00 14.09 -1.14
N LEU A 118 -19.07 15.35 -1.58
CA LEU A 118 -17.89 16.14 -1.91
C LEU A 118 -17.03 16.41 -0.67
N SER A 119 -17.68 16.74 0.46
CA SER A 119 -16.98 16.96 1.72
C SER A 119 -16.27 15.70 2.19
N VAL A 120 -16.97 14.54 2.18
CA VAL A 120 -16.38 13.26 2.56
C VAL A 120 -15.21 12.91 1.65
N HIS A 121 -15.38 13.02 0.34
CA HIS A 121 -14.33 12.71 -0.63
C HIS A 121 -13.09 13.58 -0.46
N ARG A 122 -13.27 14.90 -0.25
CA ARG A 122 -12.14 15.82 0.00
C ARG A 122 -11.42 15.50 1.30
N THR A 123 -12.15 15.18 2.36
CA THR A 123 -11.55 14.78 3.63
C THR A 123 -10.79 13.47 3.50
N GLU A 124 -11.37 12.47 2.83
CA GLU A 124 -10.72 11.18 2.56
C GLU A 124 -9.41 11.37 1.80
N ILE A 125 -9.42 12.12 0.70
CA ILE A 125 -8.22 12.41 -0.09
C ILE A 125 -7.19 13.14 0.77
N PHE A 126 -7.58 14.18 1.50
CA PHE A 126 -6.67 14.97 2.31
C PHE A 126 -5.95 14.08 3.34
N VAL A 127 -6.71 13.28 4.08
CA VAL A 127 -6.17 12.35 5.09
C VAL A 127 -5.29 11.29 4.44
N GLY A 128 -5.73 10.71 3.31
CA GLY A 128 -4.98 9.68 2.59
C GLY A 128 -3.64 10.19 2.04
N VAL A 129 -3.62 11.37 1.41
CA VAL A 129 -2.39 11.99 0.90
C VAL A 129 -1.47 12.41 2.05
N PHE A 130 -2.01 13.00 3.11
CA PHE A 130 -1.21 13.41 4.27
C PHE A 130 -0.51 12.22 4.93
N ILE A 131 -1.27 11.16 5.26
CA ILE A 131 -0.72 9.94 5.85
C ILE A 131 0.26 9.28 4.88
N GLY A 132 -0.10 9.18 3.59
CA GLY A 132 0.76 8.59 2.57
C GLY A 132 2.11 9.30 2.43
N ALA A 133 2.12 10.63 2.45
CA ALA A 133 3.35 11.44 2.35
C ALA A 133 4.24 11.28 3.58
N LEU A 134 3.65 11.25 4.78
CA LEU A 134 4.39 10.97 6.02
C LEU A 134 4.97 9.56 6.02
N THR A 135 4.20 8.56 5.60
CA THR A 135 4.65 7.18 5.46
C THR A 135 5.80 7.07 4.47
N PHE A 136 5.68 7.70 3.29
CA PHE A 136 6.72 7.68 2.26
C PHE A 136 8.03 8.28 2.78
N THR A 137 7.98 9.51 3.29
CA THR A 137 9.17 10.24 3.76
C THR A 137 9.79 9.60 5.00
N GLY A 138 8.99 9.21 5.99
CA GLY A 138 9.46 8.53 7.20
C GLY A 138 10.13 7.19 6.89
N SER A 139 9.55 6.42 5.98
CA SER A 139 10.11 5.13 5.55
C SER A 139 11.44 5.30 4.81
N LEU A 140 11.60 6.35 4.00
CA LEU A 140 12.83 6.62 3.27
C LEU A 140 13.98 6.99 4.22
N VAL A 141 13.69 7.79 5.25
CA VAL A 141 14.66 8.12 6.31
C VAL A 141 14.99 6.88 7.15
N ALA A 142 13.99 6.06 7.49
CA ALA A 142 14.20 4.81 8.23
C ALA A 142 15.10 3.84 7.44
N PHE A 143 14.80 3.63 6.15
CA PHE A 143 15.63 2.84 5.25
C PHE A 143 17.08 3.35 5.22
N GLY A 144 17.28 4.65 5.01
CA GLY A 144 18.63 5.24 4.96
C GLY A 144 19.42 5.08 6.27
N LYS A 145 18.73 5.12 7.42
CA LYS A 145 19.36 4.88 8.73
C LYS A 145 19.74 3.42 8.95
N LEU A 146 18.85 2.49 8.60
CA LEU A 146 19.09 1.05 8.75
C LEU A 146 20.21 0.56 7.82
N ARG A 147 20.29 1.13 6.61
CA ARG A 147 21.34 0.84 5.63
C ARG A 147 22.69 1.51 5.94
N GLY A 148 22.73 2.43 6.91
CA GLY A 148 23.91 3.20 7.26
C GLY A 148 24.29 4.34 6.30
N SER A 149 23.45 4.65 5.31
CA SER A 149 23.65 5.82 4.42
C SER A 149 23.28 7.15 5.09
N ILE A 150 22.49 7.10 6.17
CA ILE A 150 22.16 8.23 7.05
C ILE A 150 22.60 7.86 8.47
N SER A 151 23.10 8.83 9.24
CA SER A 151 23.47 8.61 10.64
C SER A 151 22.28 8.07 11.45
N GLY A 152 22.49 6.95 12.14
CA GLY A 152 21.51 6.38 13.07
C GLY A 152 21.32 7.21 14.34
N LYS A 153 22.22 8.15 14.64
CA LYS A 153 22.11 9.02 15.82
C LYS A 153 20.87 9.91 15.74
N PRO A 154 20.11 10.10 16.83
CA PRO A 154 18.99 11.04 16.84
C PRO A 154 19.46 12.46 16.49
N LEU A 155 18.90 13.03 15.42
CA LEU A 155 19.11 14.44 15.08
C LEU A 155 18.13 15.30 15.89
N ALA A 156 18.62 16.00 16.90
CA ALA A 156 17.80 16.90 17.71
C ALA A 156 17.93 18.34 17.19
N LEU A 157 16.89 18.81 16.50
CA LEU A 157 16.80 20.21 16.06
C LEU A 157 16.39 21.13 17.22
N PRO A 158 16.90 22.37 17.27
CA PRO A 158 16.43 23.36 18.24
C PRO A 158 14.94 23.65 17.99
N GLY A 159 14.12 23.60 19.06
CA GLY A 159 12.68 23.84 18.96
C GLY A 159 11.87 22.74 18.26
N ARG A 160 12.40 21.51 18.10
CA ARG A 160 11.72 20.39 17.39
C ARG A 160 10.25 20.17 17.75
N HIS A 161 9.87 20.41 19.00
CA HIS A 161 8.50 20.20 19.47
C HIS A 161 7.53 21.24 18.87
N LEU A 162 8.00 22.47 18.67
CA LEU A 162 7.22 23.52 18.01
C LEU A 162 7.15 23.31 16.49
N LEU A 163 8.24 22.82 15.88
CA LEU A 163 8.26 22.54 14.43
C LEU A 163 7.36 21.36 14.04
N ASN A 164 7.11 20.44 14.97
CA ASN A 164 6.25 19.27 14.74
C ASN A 164 4.76 19.54 14.99
N LEU A 165 4.41 20.65 15.67
CA LEU A 165 3.03 21.06 15.96
C LEU A 165 2.46 21.88 14.80
#